data_AF-A0A1A8FV95-F1
#
_entry.id   AF-A0A1A8FV95-F1
#
_cell.length_a   1.000
_cell.length_b   1.000
_cell.length_c   1.000
_cell.angle_alpha   90.00
_cell.angle_beta   90.00
_cell.angle_gamma   90.00
#
_symmetry.space_group_name_H-M   'P 1'
#
loop_
_entity.id
_entity.type
_entity.pdbx_description
1 polymer ?
#
loop_
_entity_poly.entity_id
_entity_poly.type
_entity_poly.pdbx_seq_one_letter_code
_entity_poly.pdbx_strand_id
1 'polypeptide(L)'
;MKLLLAGLALILIVGTEALDLNFPIQAIQGGHDMWKAYRDLKKSNWIDADKYFHARGNFDAARRGPGGLWAAEVISDLREMVQKYSDSGFDAEDSAADQKANHWGRSGGDPNRFRPKGLPDKY
;
A
#
# COMPACT_ATOMS: atom_id res chain seq x y z
N MET A 1 32.81 -33.88 -15.67
CA MET A 1 32.38 -33.57 -14.29
C MET A 1 32.80 -32.18 -13.82
N LYS A 2 34.09 -31.80 -13.84
CA LYS A 2 34.56 -30.49 -13.32
C LYS A 2 33.96 -29.26 -14.01
N LEU A 3 33.74 -29.31 -15.34
CA LEU A 3 33.11 -28.20 -16.10
C LEU A 3 31.60 -28.09 -15.87
N LEU A 4 30.92 -29.21 -15.61
CA LEU A 4 29.50 -29.22 -15.23
C LEU A 4 29.30 -28.65 -13.83
N LEU A 5 30.19 -28.99 -12.88
CA LEU A 5 30.23 -28.40 -11.55
C LEU A 5 30.56 -26.90 -11.59
N ALA A 6 31.49 -26.47 -12.44
CA ALA A 6 31.79 -25.06 -12.64
C ALA A 6 30.61 -24.29 -13.26
N GLY A 7 29.91 -24.89 -14.23
CA GLY A 7 28.70 -24.32 -14.83
C GLY A 7 27.53 -24.22 -13.83
N LEU A 8 27.30 -25.27 -13.03
CA LEU A 8 26.31 -25.26 -11.95
C LEU A 8 26.65 -24.23 -10.87
N ALA A 9 27.93 -24.12 -10.50
CA ALA A 9 28.39 -23.09 -9.56
C ALA A 9 28.18 -21.68 -10.13
N LEU A 10 28.46 -21.46 -11.42
CA LEU A 10 28.21 -20.16 -12.08
C LEU A 10 26.71 -19.82 -12.13
N ILE A 11 25.85 -20.79 -12.47
CA ILE A 11 24.39 -20.60 -12.50
C ILE A 11 23.84 -20.31 -11.09
N LEU A 12 24.37 -20.98 -10.07
CA LEU A 12 23.99 -20.75 -8.68
C LEU A 12 24.47 -19.38 -8.17
N ILE A 13 25.70 -18.97 -8.50
CA ILE A 13 26.24 -17.64 -8.16
C ILE A 13 25.43 -16.54 -8.86
N VAL A 14 25.15 -16.68 -10.16
CA VAL A 14 24.30 -15.73 -10.90
C VAL A 14 22.86 -15.73 -10.36
N GLY A 15 22.33 -16.87 -9.93
CA GLY A 15 21.00 -16.99 -9.34
C GLY A 15 20.88 -16.35 -7.96
N THR A 16 21.94 -16.35 -7.15
CA THR A 16 21.97 -15.67 -5.83
C THR A 16 22.12 -14.16 -5.95
N GLU A 17 22.79 -13.67 -6.99
CA GLU A 17 22.88 -12.23 -7.32
C GLU A 17 21.55 -11.70 -7.92
N ALA A 18 20.67 -12.61 -8.39
CA ALA A 18 19.37 -12.28 -8.99
C ALA A 18 18.18 -12.34 -8.00
N LEU A 19 18.41 -12.65 -6.72
CA LEU A 19 17.37 -12.52 -5.68
C LEU A 19 17.23 -11.04 -5.31
N ASP A 20 16.45 -10.29 -6.08
CA ASP A 20 16.03 -8.93 -5.69
C ASP A 20 14.99 -9.01 -4.57
N LEU A 21 15.48 -9.22 -3.33
CA LEU A 21 14.68 -9.23 -2.11
C LEU A 21 14.08 -7.85 -1.78
N ASN A 22 14.48 -6.78 -2.48
CA ASN A 22 13.94 -5.46 -2.20
C ASN A 22 12.45 -5.41 -2.49
N PHE A 23 11.99 -5.95 -3.61
CA PHE A 23 10.56 -5.94 -3.95
C PHE A 23 9.68 -6.58 -2.85
N PRO A 24 9.89 -7.85 -2.42
CA PRO A 24 9.07 -8.45 -1.36
C PRO A 24 9.21 -7.74 -0.01
N ILE A 25 10.39 -7.23 0.34
CA ILE A 25 10.58 -6.44 1.57
C ILE A 25 9.75 -5.14 1.50
N GLN A 26 9.80 -4.43 0.38
CA GLN A 26 9.01 -3.21 0.16
C GLN A 26 7.51 -3.50 0.19
N ALA A 27 7.07 -4.63 -0.35
CA ALA A 27 5.67 -5.05 -0.31
C ALA A 27 5.19 -5.33 1.12
N ILE A 28 6.00 -6.02 1.94
CA ILE A 28 5.70 -6.25 3.36
C ILE A 28 5.63 -4.92 4.12
N GLN A 29 6.58 -4.01 3.88
CA GLN A 29 6.60 -2.68 4.49
C GLN A 29 5.37 -1.86 4.06
N GLY A 30 5.03 -1.87 2.77
CA GLY A 30 3.86 -1.18 2.23
C GLY A 30 2.55 -1.74 2.80
N GLY A 31 2.42 -3.06 2.93
CA GLY A 31 1.29 -3.70 3.61
C GLY A 31 1.17 -3.28 5.07
N HIS A 32 2.29 -3.19 5.79
CA HIS A 32 2.32 -2.67 7.16
C HIS A 32 1.86 -1.21 7.23
N ASP A 33 2.26 -0.35 6.29
CA ASP A 33 1.85 1.05 6.23
C ASP A 33 0.34 1.20 5.94
N MET A 34 -0.20 0.39 5.02
CA MET A 34 -1.64 0.33 4.75
C MET A 34 -2.43 -0.10 5.99
N TRP A 35 -1.95 -1.13 6.71
CA TRP A 35 -2.55 -1.59 7.95
C TRP A 35 -2.48 -0.53 9.06
N LYS A 36 -1.35 0.19 9.18
CA LYS A 36 -1.20 1.30 10.11
C LYS A 36 -2.20 2.41 9.82
N ALA A 37 -2.39 2.78 8.56
CA ALA A 37 -3.39 3.77 8.15
C ALA A 37 -4.82 3.36 8.53
N TYR A 38 -5.19 2.10 8.26
CA TYR A 38 -6.48 1.57 8.70
C TYR A 38 -6.64 1.59 10.23
N ARG A 39 -5.62 1.17 10.99
CA ARG A 39 -5.66 1.20 12.45
C ARG A 39 -5.80 2.62 13.00
N ASP A 40 -5.12 3.58 12.41
CA ASP A 40 -5.20 4.97 12.83
C ASP A 40 -6.55 5.61 12.47
N LEU A 41 -7.12 5.27 11.30
CA LEU A 41 -8.51 5.61 10.97
C LEU A 41 -9.45 5.13 12.08
N LYS A 42 -9.41 3.85 12.42
CA LYS A 42 -10.26 3.27 13.47
C LYS A 42 -10.00 3.88 14.85
N LYS A 43 -8.74 4.17 15.21
CA LYS A 43 -8.38 4.78 16.49
C LYS A 43 -8.73 6.25 16.60
N SER A 44 -8.68 6.98 15.48
CA SER A 44 -8.98 8.41 15.46
C SER A 44 -10.46 8.66 15.74
N ASN A 45 -11.33 7.75 15.27
CA ASN A 45 -12.79 7.88 15.34
C ASN A 45 -13.26 9.27 14.87
N TRP A 46 -12.59 9.82 13.87
CA TRP A 46 -12.78 11.19 13.40
C TRP A 46 -13.68 11.22 12.17
N ILE A 47 -14.67 12.12 12.19
CA ILE A 47 -15.62 12.30 11.10
C ILE A 47 -14.87 12.87 9.88
N ASP A 48 -15.18 12.34 8.69
CA ASP A 48 -14.60 12.75 7.40
C ASP A 48 -13.07 12.58 7.27
N ALA A 49 -12.44 11.78 8.12
CA ALA A 49 -11.00 11.49 8.03
C ALA A 49 -10.65 10.32 7.10
N ASP A 50 -11.64 9.60 6.59
CA ASP A 50 -11.44 8.40 5.78
C ASP A 50 -10.52 8.63 4.57
N LYS A 51 -10.83 9.63 3.73
CA LYS A 51 -10.01 9.98 2.55
C LYS A 51 -8.58 10.41 2.90
N TYR A 52 -8.36 11.00 4.07
CA TYR A 52 -7.02 11.29 4.58
C TYR A 52 -6.23 10.00 4.84
N PHE A 53 -6.81 9.03 5.54
CA PHE A 53 -6.12 7.78 5.84
C PHE A 53 -5.92 6.92 4.60
N HIS A 54 -6.84 6.97 3.62
CA HIS A 54 -6.64 6.41 2.29
C HIS A 54 -5.40 6.97 1.60
N ALA A 55 -5.32 8.30 1.48
CA ALA A 55 -4.19 8.95 0.85
C ALA A 55 -2.89 8.70 1.63
N ARG A 56 -2.90 8.80 2.96
CA ARG A 56 -1.72 8.62 3.80
C ARG A 56 -1.15 7.20 3.73
N GLY A 57 -2.00 6.17 3.81
CA GLY A 57 -1.57 4.78 3.69
C GLY A 57 -0.91 4.50 2.34
N ASN A 58 -1.52 4.96 1.26
CA ASN A 58 -0.98 4.81 -0.09
C ASN A 58 0.32 5.60 -0.30
N PHE A 59 0.42 6.80 0.26
CA PHE A 59 1.63 7.63 0.22
C PHE A 59 2.79 6.97 0.96
N ASP A 60 2.57 6.50 2.19
CA ASP A 60 3.59 5.84 2.99
C ASP A 60 4.07 4.54 2.33
N ALA A 61 3.13 3.73 1.83
CA ALA A 61 3.43 2.48 1.15
C ALA A 61 4.19 2.69 -0.18
N ALA A 62 3.75 3.62 -1.03
CA ALA A 62 4.42 3.90 -2.30
C ALA A 62 5.86 4.40 -2.11
N ARG A 63 6.15 5.10 -1.01
CA ARG A 63 7.50 5.56 -0.64
C ARG A 63 8.47 4.45 -0.27
N ARG A 64 7.99 3.21 -0.09
CA ARG A 64 8.87 2.04 0.07
C ARG A 64 9.55 1.65 -1.22
N GLY A 65 8.97 1.99 -2.38
CA GLY A 65 9.46 1.59 -3.71
C GLY A 65 8.44 0.73 -4.45
N PRO A 66 8.84 0.10 -5.57
CA PRO A 66 7.94 -0.66 -6.44
C PRO A 66 7.08 -1.71 -5.72
N GLY A 67 7.65 -2.45 -4.76
CA GLY A 67 6.89 -3.45 -3.99
C GLY A 67 5.83 -2.84 -3.08
N GLY A 68 6.12 -1.68 -2.48
CA GLY A 68 5.16 -0.97 -1.63
C GLY A 68 4.05 -0.31 -2.44
N LEU A 69 4.36 0.21 -3.63
CA LEU A 69 3.37 0.72 -4.59
C LEU A 69 2.41 -0.40 -5.00
N TRP A 70 2.94 -1.58 -5.35
CA TRP A 70 2.15 -2.76 -5.67
C TRP A 70 1.27 -3.20 -4.50
N ALA A 71 1.83 -3.28 -3.29
CA ALA A 71 1.07 -3.67 -2.10
C ALA A 71 -0.07 -2.70 -1.81
N ALA A 72 0.18 -1.39 -1.96
CA ALA A 72 -0.85 -0.38 -1.80
C ALA A 72 -2.00 -0.57 -2.81
N GLU A 73 -1.69 -0.97 -4.05
CA GLU A 73 -2.69 -1.11 -5.12
C GLU A 73 -3.59 -2.30 -4.85
N VAL A 74 -2.99 -3.47 -4.64
CA VAL A 74 -3.69 -4.71 -4.31
C VAL A 74 -4.59 -4.55 -3.08
N ILE A 75 -4.10 -3.91 -2.02
CA ILE A 75 -4.87 -3.72 -0.78
C ILE A 75 -6.02 -2.72 -0.99
N SER A 76 -5.81 -1.66 -1.78
CA SER A 76 -6.86 -0.69 -2.10
C SER A 76 -8.02 -1.36 -2.85
N ASP A 77 -7.70 -2.13 -3.89
CA ASP A 77 -8.69 -2.79 -4.73
C ASP A 77 -9.39 -3.94 -3.99
N LEU A 78 -8.66 -4.67 -3.15
CA LEU A 78 -9.26 -5.68 -2.29
C LEU A 78 -10.28 -5.06 -1.32
N ARG A 79 -9.97 -3.89 -0.73
CA ARG A 79 -10.92 -3.19 0.16
C ARG A 79 -12.19 -2.80 -0.58
N GLU A 80 -12.07 -2.25 -1.79
CA GLU A 80 -13.22 -1.90 -2.63
C GLU A 80 -14.07 -3.14 -2.96
N MET A 81 -13.42 -4.24 -3.35
CA MET A 81 -14.10 -5.50 -3.63
C MET A 81 -14.88 -6.00 -2.40
N VAL A 82 -14.27 -5.98 -1.21
CA VAL A 82 -14.94 -6.39 0.03
C VAL A 82 -16.13 -5.48 0.33
N GLN A 83 -16.01 -4.17 0.15
CA GLN A 83 -17.13 -3.23 0.33
C GLN A 83 -18.28 -3.52 -0.64
N LYS A 84 -17.96 -3.78 -1.91
CA LYS A 84 -18.95 -4.10 -2.95
C LYS A 84 -19.78 -5.35 -2.62
N TYR A 85 -19.18 -6.33 -1.97
CA TYR A 85 -19.86 -7.58 -1.57
C TYR A 85 -20.33 -7.59 -0.12
N SER A 86 -20.17 -6.48 0.62
CA SER A 86 -20.62 -6.38 2.01
C SER A 86 -22.09 -5.98 2.11
N ASP A 87 -22.76 -6.47 3.16
CA ASP A 87 -24.17 -6.14 3.45
C ASP A 87 -24.37 -4.66 3.87
N SER A 88 -23.29 -3.92 4.08
CA SER A 88 -23.27 -2.52 4.52
C SER A 88 -23.73 -1.52 3.45
N GLY A 89 -23.95 -1.96 2.21
CA GLY A 89 -24.35 -1.10 1.09
C GLY A 89 -23.13 -0.54 0.35
N PHE A 90 -23.03 -0.87 -0.94
CA PHE A 90 -22.05 -0.29 -1.84
C PHE A 90 -22.54 1.06 -2.36
N ASP A 91 -21.74 2.11 -2.14
CA ASP A 91 -21.92 3.41 -2.77
C ASP A 91 -20.82 3.63 -3.83
N ALA A 92 -21.24 3.75 -5.08
CA ALA A 92 -20.32 3.95 -6.20
C ALA A 92 -19.61 5.31 -6.15
N GLU A 93 -20.26 6.35 -5.62
CA GLU A 93 -19.66 7.68 -5.50
C GLU A 93 -18.61 7.70 -4.41
N ASP A 94 -18.88 7.07 -3.26
CA ASP A 94 -17.91 6.94 -2.17
C ASP A 94 -16.71 6.09 -2.59
N SER A 95 -16.94 4.96 -3.28
CA SER A 95 -15.85 4.15 -3.84
C SER A 95 -14.97 4.94 -4.82
N ALA A 96 -15.59 5.72 -5.71
CA ALA A 96 -14.84 6.57 -6.64
C ALA A 96 -14.03 7.66 -5.92
N ALA A 97 -14.54 8.19 -4.81
CA ALA A 97 -13.82 9.15 -3.98
C ALA A 97 -12.65 8.47 -3.23
N ASP A 98 -12.83 7.24 -2.73
CA ASP A 98 -11.77 6.43 -2.12
C ASP A 98 -10.64 6.17 -3.10
N GLN A 99 -10.97 5.76 -4.32
CA GLN A 99 -9.96 5.50 -5.35
C GLN A 99 -9.19 6.76 -5.75
N LYS A 100 -9.86 7.92 -5.81
CA LYS A 100 -9.17 9.21 -6.01
C LYS A 100 -8.18 9.51 -4.89
N ALA A 101 -8.56 9.28 -3.63
CA ALA A 101 -7.68 9.51 -2.49
C ALA A 101 -6.50 8.52 -2.48
N ASN A 102 -6.76 7.24 -2.76
CA ASN A 102 -5.75 6.20 -2.92
C ASN A 102 -4.72 6.60 -3.98
N HIS A 103 -5.18 6.97 -5.18
CA HIS A 103 -4.31 7.35 -6.29
C HIS A 103 -3.51 8.62 -6.00
N TRP A 104 -4.12 9.62 -5.37
CA TRP A 104 -3.42 10.84 -4.95
C TRP A 104 -2.23 10.53 -4.03
N GLY A 105 -2.45 9.72 -2.99
CA GLY A 105 -1.37 9.31 -2.10
C GLY A 105 -0.32 8.47 -2.82
N ARG A 106 -0.75 7.47 -3.59
CA ARG A 106 0.13 6.52 -4.30
C ARG A 106 1.03 7.21 -5.33
N SER A 107 0.57 8.31 -5.92
CA SER A 107 1.33 9.14 -6.87
C SER A 107 2.26 10.17 -6.20
N GLY A 108 2.32 10.17 -4.86
CA GLY A 108 3.19 11.08 -4.09
C GLY A 108 2.56 12.42 -3.75
N GLY A 109 1.26 12.59 -3.97
CA GLY A 109 0.52 13.78 -3.53
C GLY A 109 0.42 13.87 -2.01
N ASP A 110 0.45 15.10 -1.48
CA ASP A 110 0.37 15.34 -0.03
C ASP A 110 -0.99 14.87 0.55
N PRO A 111 -1.01 13.87 1.46
CA PRO A 111 -2.24 13.40 2.08
C PRO A 111 -3.02 14.50 2.82
N ASN A 112 -2.36 15.56 3.28
CA ASN A 112 -3.01 16.67 3.99
C ASN A 112 -4.03 17.42 3.15
N ARG A 113 -4.04 17.23 1.82
CA ARG A 113 -5.14 17.66 0.95
C ARG A 113 -6.52 17.20 1.46
N PHE A 114 -6.59 16.03 2.09
CA PHE A 114 -7.82 15.45 2.62
C PHE A 114 -7.92 15.53 4.15
N ARG A 115 -6.97 16.17 4.84
CA ARG A 115 -6.95 16.21 6.30
C ARG A 115 -8.11 17.07 6.82
N PRO A 116 -9.04 16.51 7.61
CA PRO A 116 -10.10 17.31 8.20
C PRO A 116 -9.54 18.23 9.29
N LYS A 117 -10.15 19.40 9.41
CA LYS A 117 -9.76 20.39 10.42
C LYS A 117 -9.91 19.79 11.82
N GLY A 118 -8.84 19.89 12.61
CA GLY A 118 -8.81 19.42 14.00
C GLY A 118 -8.40 17.97 14.19
N LEU A 119 -8.14 17.21 13.12
CA LEU A 119 -7.56 15.87 13.26
C LEU A 119 -6.23 15.96 14.03
N PRO A 120 -6.05 15.22 15.15
CA PRO A 120 -4.85 15.33 15.98
C PRO A 120 -3.57 15.08 15.19
N ASP A 121 -2.55 15.93 15.38
CA ASP A 121 -1.28 15.93 14.62
C ASP A 121 -0.47 14.63 14.69
N LYS A 122 -0.77 13.75 15.65
CA LYS A 122 -0.18 12.42 15.73
C LYS A 122 -0.58 11.49 14.57
N TYR A 123 -1.67 11.84 13.87
CA TYR A 123 -2.17 11.15 12.70
C TYR A 123 -1.76 11.86 11.43
#